data_AF-A0A6A6US74-F1
#
_entry.id   AF-A0A6A6US74-F1
#
_cell.length_a   1.000
_cell.length_b   1.000
_cell.length_c   1.000
_cell.angle_alpha   90.00
_cell.angle_beta   90.00
_cell.angle_gamma   90.00
#
_symmetry.space_group_name_H-M   'P 1'
#
loop_
_entity.id
_entity.type
_entity.pdbx_description
1 polymer ?
#
loop_
_entity_poly.entity_id
_entity_poly.type
_entity_poly.pdbx_seq_one_letter_code
_entity_poly.pdbx_strand_id
1 'polypeptide(L)'
;MASHTASQKYLSTRGGSYGLSFEDAVLKGLANDSGLFIPEDIPSLPQNWEKEWLNFSFEELAFQVFSLYIAPSEIPPAALKEIIHKSYSTFREPDVAPTVSLDSEKKIYLLELFHGPTFAFKDVALQFLGNLFEFFLVRRNEGKTGKDREHLTVVGATSGDTGSAAIYGLRGKKDVSVFIMYPTGKVSPVQEAQMTTVTDENVHCFSVDGTFDDCQDFVKALFADPETNKTQKLAAVNSINWARILAQITYYFASYFSLVRSGTFKPESDKIRFVVPTGNFGDILAGYFAKRMGLPISKLVIATNENDILHRFWQTGAYEKHPVHGAAAEGGLKEDGVKAHEEGVKETLAPAMDILVSSNFERLLWFLAYDIYGSSASDLKEKRQVAGSKVKEWQTDLKTSGGFSVEKKLLDAAKADFESERVSDKETLLTIRDVYGWSNTPGGNYILDPHSAIAVNAALRSAKVAPGEYNVALSTAHPAKFSHAVEMALVDEKEFQFKDVLPSEFVGLEDLPRRLIHVKKSGGLDGVRKLIIDEVEKELKSGARS
;
A
#
# COMPACT_ATOMS: atom_id res chain seq x y z
N MET A 1 -4.56 10.36 33.54
CA MET A 1 -4.06 10.02 32.19
C MET A 1 -4.81 8.78 31.74
N ALA A 2 -5.61 8.85 30.68
CA ALA A 2 -6.27 7.65 30.17
C ALA A 2 -5.19 6.65 29.74
N SER A 3 -5.20 5.44 30.29
CA SER A 3 -4.24 4.40 29.93
C SER A 3 -4.59 3.87 28.53
N HIS A 4 -3.63 3.91 27.60
CA HIS A 4 -3.73 3.27 26.28
C HIS A 4 -4.23 1.82 26.42
N THR A 5 -5.20 1.42 25.61
CA THR A 5 -5.62 0.01 25.50
C THR A 5 -4.53 -0.82 24.82
N ALA A 6 -4.66 -2.16 24.80
CA ALA A 6 -3.70 -3.03 24.12
C ALA A 6 -3.66 -2.76 22.59
N SER A 7 -4.79 -2.41 21.99
CA SER A 7 -4.88 -2.05 20.56
C SER A 7 -4.32 -0.67 20.21
N GLN A 8 -4.07 0.17 21.23
CA GLN A 8 -3.46 1.49 21.10
C GLN A 8 -1.97 1.49 21.50
N LYS A 9 -1.40 0.30 21.75
CA LYS A 9 0.03 0.10 21.95
C LYS A 9 0.58 -0.77 20.83
N TYR A 10 1.86 -0.61 20.55
CA TYR A 10 2.52 -1.24 19.41
C TYR A 10 3.75 -2.03 19.84
N LEU A 11 3.98 -3.14 19.14
CA LEU A 11 5.15 -4.01 19.29
C LEU A 11 5.79 -4.32 17.94
N SER A 12 7.04 -4.76 17.97
CA SER A 12 7.74 -5.29 16.78
C SER A 12 7.38 -6.76 16.55
N THR A 13 7.11 -7.13 15.30
CA THR A 13 6.93 -8.52 14.86
C THR A 13 8.12 -9.43 15.16
N ARG A 14 9.30 -8.90 15.49
CA ARG A 14 10.51 -9.70 15.82
C ARG A 14 10.85 -9.69 17.31
N GLY A 15 10.00 -9.07 18.13
CA GLY A 15 10.06 -9.13 19.59
C GLY A 15 11.07 -8.19 20.24
N GLY A 16 11.72 -7.28 19.51
CA GLY A 16 12.71 -6.35 20.04
C GLY A 16 12.14 -5.03 20.60
N SER A 17 10.84 -4.78 20.50
CA SER A 17 10.19 -3.56 21.01
C SER A 17 8.73 -3.82 21.38
N TYR A 18 8.26 -3.21 22.48
CA TYR A 18 6.90 -3.33 23.03
C TYR A 18 6.45 -2.01 23.65
N GLY A 19 5.14 -1.83 23.85
CA GLY A 19 4.57 -0.69 24.55
C GLY A 19 4.79 0.65 23.86
N LEU A 20 5.09 0.66 22.55
CA LEU A 20 5.25 1.88 21.77
C LEU A 20 3.90 2.55 21.56
N SER A 21 3.90 3.88 21.50
CA SER A 21 2.69 4.65 21.18
C SER A 21 2.40 4.61 19.67
N PHE A 22 1.22 5.08 19.25
CA PHE A 22 0.91 5.23 17.82
C PHE A 22 1.88 6.19 17.13
N GLU A 23 2.15 7.33 17.76
CA GLU A 23 3.14 8.30 17.26
C GLU A 23 4.53 7.68 17.06
N ASP A 24 5.00 6.87 18.02
CA ASP A 24 6.27 6.15 17.89
C ASP A 24 6.26 5.21 16.68
N ALA A 25 5.20 4.42 16.50
CA ALA A 25 5.09 3.47 15.41
C ALA A 25 5.03 4.18 14.04
N VAL A 26 4.36 5.34 13.96
CA VAL A 26 4.25 6.14 12.74
C VAL A 26 5.57 6.82 12.38
N LEU A 27 6.21 7.53 13.32
CA LEU A 27 7.43 8.29 13.02
C LEU A 27 8.66 7.40 12.83
N LYS A 28 8.75 6.25 13.52
CA LYS A 28 9.87 5.30 13.30
C LYS A 28 9.69 4.51 12.02
N GLY A 29 8.46 4.09 11.70
CA GLY A 29 8.12 3.28 10.51
C GLY A 29 8.60 1.82 10.57
N LEU A 30 9.86 1.59 10.93
CA LEU A 30 10.50 0.29 11.11
C LEU A 30 11.07 0.18 12.54
N ALA A 31 11.02 -1.01 13.14
CA ALA A 31 11.59 -1.25 14.46
C ALA A 31 13.12 -1.39 14.43
N ASN A 32 13.78 -1.18 15.56
CA ASN A 32 15.24 -1.26 15.70
C ASN A 32 15.80 -2.66 15.39
N ASP A 33 15.00 -3.70 15.57
CA ASP A 33 15.32 -5.10 15.23
C ASP A 33 14.96 -5.45 13.76
N SER A 34 14.66 -4.43 12.95
CA SER A 34 14.16 -4.53 11.58
C SER A 34 12.81 -5.24 11.45
N GLY A 35 12.07 -5.43 12.56
CA GLY A 35 10.70 -5.90 12.54
C GLY A 35 9.70 -4.80 12.20
N LEU A 36 8.47 -5.21 11.93
CA LEU A 36 7.36 -4.32 11.57
C LEU A 36 6.50 -4.04 12.80
N PHE A 37 5.95 -2.82 12.91
CA PHE A 37 5.03 -2.52 14.00
C PHE A 37 3.63 -3.09 13.76
N ILE A 38 3.05 -3.70 14.78
CA ILE A 38 1.66 -4.17 14.84
C ILE A 38 1.07 -3.77 16.20
N PRO A 39 -0.26 -3.61 16.30
CA PRO A 39 -0.91 -3.37 17.58
C PRO A 39 -0.72 -4.59 18.49
N GLU A 40 -0.62 -4.38 19.80
CA GLU A 40 -0.45 -5.49 20.74
C GLU A 40 -1.69 -6.38 20.87
N ASP A 41 -2.84 -5.89 20.39
CA ASP A 41 -4.09 -6.63 20.27
C ASP A 41 -4.97 -6.06 19.13
N ILE A 42 -5.76 -6.91 18.47
CA ILE A 42 -6.74 -6.45 17.46
C ILE A 42 -8.06 -6.14 18.18
N PRO A 43 -8.57 -4.90 18.13
CA PRO A 43 -9.77 -4.52 18.85
C PRO A 43 -10.99 -5.23 18.26
N SER A 44 -11.94 -5.62 19.11
CA SER A 44 -13.27 -6.02 18.65
C SER A 44 -14.10 -4.80 18.28
N LEU A 45 -15.02 -4.97 17.33
CA LEU A 45 -15.98 -3.92 16.97
C LEU A 45 -16.90 -3.56 18.15
N PRO A 46 -17.27 -2.28 18.30
CA PRO A 46 -18.23 -1.85 19.31
C PRO A 46 -19.58 -2.57 19.19
N GLN A 47 -20.31 -2.67 20.29
CA GLN A 47 -21.69 -3.16 20.24
C GLN A 47 -22.53 -2.26 19.30
N ASN A 48 -23.40 -2.87 18.48
CA ASN A 48 -24.28 -2.19 17.51
C ASN A 48 -23.58 -1.46 16.35
N TRP A 49 -22.28 -1.70 16.11
CA TRP A 49 -21.53 -1.08 15.01
C TRP A 49 -22.25 -1.22 13.66
N GLU A 50 -22.86 -2.37 13.37
CA GLU A 50 -23.59 -2.64 12.12
C GLU A 50 -24.69 -1.61 11.85
N LYS A 51 -25.44 -1.23 12.90
CA LYS A 51 -26.55 -0.28 12.78
C LYS A 51 -26.05 1.16 12.80
N GLU A 52 -25.10 1.47 13.67
CA GLU A 52 -24.59 2.84 13.83
C GLU A 52 -23.78 3.28 12.61
N TRP A 53 -22.94 2.39 12.06
CA TRP A 53 -22.01 2.72 10.99
C TRP A 53 -22.63 2.59 9.60
N LEU A 54 -23.84 2.03 9.49
CA LEU A 54 -24.52 1.74 8.21
C LEU A 54 -24.54 2.93 7.25
N ASN A 55 -24.80 4.13 7.77
CA ASN A 55 -24.94 5.36 6.99
C ASN A 55 -23.79 6.34 7.19
N PHE A 56 -22.69 5.89 7.80
CA PHE A 56 -21.50 6.72 7.94
C PHE A 56 -20.85 6.93 6.58
N SER A 57 -20.41 8.17 6.36
CA SER A 57 -19.48 8.53 5.30
C SER A 57 -18.14 7.82 5.46
N PHE A 58 -17.32 7.84 4.41
CA PHE A 58 -15.96 7.28 4.47
C PHE A 58 -15.13 7.90 5.61
N GLU A 59 -15.23 9.23 5.80
CA GLU A 59 -14.53 9.95 6.87
C GLU A 59 -15.01 9.54 8.26
N GLU A 60 -16.32 9.36 8.45
CA GLU A 60 -16.87 8.89 9.73
C GLU A 60 -16.47 7.45 10.03
N LEU A 61 -16.47 6.56 9.03
CA LEU A 61 -15.95 5.19 9.18
C LEU A 61 -14.46 5.20 9.53
N ALA A 62 -13.65 6.01 8.85
CA ALA A 62 -12.24 6.19 9.16
C ALA A 62 -12.05 6.64 10.61
N PHE A 63 -12.82 7.62 11.07
CA PHE A 63 -12.74 8.12 12.44
C PHE A 63 -13.04 7.02 13.47
N GLN A 64 -14.06 6.19 13.24
CA GLN A 64 -14.39 5.09 14.15
C GLN A 64 -13.28 4.03 14.17
N VAL A 65 -12.84 3.57 13.00
CA VAL A 65 -11.79 2.56 12.88
C VAL A 65 -10.50 3.06 13.51
N PHE A 66 -10.07 4.29 13.20
CA PHE A 66 -8.79 4.84 13.68
C PHE A 66 -8.81 5.04 15.20
N SER A 67 -9.94 5.44 15.77
CA SER A 67 -10.09 5.65 17.22
C SER A 67 -9.89 4.37 18.05
N LEU A 68 -10.09 3.18 17.45
CA LEU A 68 -9.81 1.90 18.11
C LEU A 68 -8.30 1.61 18.23
N TYR A 69 -7.47 2.23 17.39
CA TYR A 69 -6.02 2.04 17.32
C TYR A 69 -5.21 3.26 17.79
N ILE A 70 -5.84 4.42 17.93
CA ILE A 70 -5.19 5.67 18.32
C ILE A 70 -5.79 6.17 19.63
N ALA A 71 -4.95 6.36 20.65
CA ALA A 71 -5.42 6.90 21.92
C ALA A 71 -5.77 8.39 21.80
N PRO A 72 -6.88 8.86 22.41
CA PRO A 72 -7.25 10.28 22.43
C PRO A 72 -6.20 11.20 23.07
N SER A 73 -5.32 10.66 23.92
CA SER A 73 -4.18 11.37 24.49
C SER A 73 -3.06 11.62 23.47
N GLU A 74 -2.95 10.79 22.42
CA GLU A 74 -1.98 10.97 21.34
C GLU A 74 -2.53 11.85 20.22
N ILE A 75 -3.80 11.67 19.84
CA ILE A 75 -4.49 12.55 18.88
C ILE A 75 -5.90 12.83 19.40
N PRO A 76 -6.21 14.06 19.84
CA PRO A 76 -7.56 14.42 20.28
C PRO A 76 -8.60 14.19 19.18
N PRO A 77 -9.85 13.80 19.50
CA PRO A 77 -10.87 13.47 18.50
C PRO A 77 -11.12 14.57 17.45
N ALA A 78 -11.09 15.84 17.86
CA ALA A 78 -11.26 16.96 16.94
C ALA A 78 -10.11 17.05 15.92
N ALA A 79 -8.87 16.87 16.39
CA ALA A 79 -7.69 16.86 15.52
C ALA A 79 -7.70 15.64 14.58
N LEU A 80 -8.12 14.47 15.08
CA LEU A 80 -8.22 13.26 14.24
C LEU A 80 -9.23 13.46 13.10
N LYS A 81 -10.40 14.04 13.39
CA LYS A 81 -11.40 14.37 12.35
C LYS A 81 -10.85 15.36 11.32
N GLU A 82 -10.11 16.39 11.75
CA GLU A 82 -9.49 17.34 10.85
C GLU A 82 -8.43 16.68 9.94
N ILE A 83 -7.59 15.82 10.50
CA ILE A 83 -6.59 15.05 9.74
C ILE A 83 -7.27 14.18 8.69
N ILE A 84 -8.32 13.45 9.08
CA ILE A 84 -9.11 12.60 8.17
C ILE A 84 -9.72 13.43 7.04
N HIS A 85 -10.38 14.53 7.38
CA HIS A 85 -11.01 15.40 6.40
C HIS A 85 -9.99 15.97 5.39
N LYS A 86 -8.85 16.47 5.87
CA LYS A 86 -7.74 16.93 4.99
C LYS A 86 -7.19 15.81 4.11
N SER A 87 -7.25 14.56 4.56
CA SER A 87 -6.70 13.42 3.83
C SER A 87 -7.61 12.98 2.68
N TYR A 88 -8.94 13.02 2.89
CA TYR A 88 -9.89 12.46 1.94
C TYR A 88 -10.65 13.52 1.12
N SER A 89 -10.59 14.80 1.49
CA SER A 89 -11.09 15.91 0.66
C SER A 89 -10.36 16.10 -0.67
N THR A 90 -9.22 15.43 -0.88
CA THR A 90 -8.48 15.43 -2.15
C THR A 90 -8.96 14.35 -3.13
N PHE A 91 -9.95 13.54 -2.74
CA PHE A 91 -10.56 12.53 -3.61
C PHE A 91 -11.70 13.15 -4.41
N ARG A 92 -11.80 12.75 -5.68
CA ARG A 92 -12.78 13.29 -6.63
C ARG A 92 -14.17 12.71 -6.48
N GLU A 93 -14.26 11.53 -5.89
CA GLU A 93 -15.53 10.89 -5.56
C GLU A 93 -15.93 11.20 -4.11
N PRO A 94 -17.16 11.66 -3.85
CA PRO A 94 -17.64 11.95 -2.49
C PRO A 94 -17.56 10.74 -1.55
N ASP A 95 -17.77 9.53 -2.10
CA ASP A 95 -17.69 8.29 -1.33
C ASP A 95 -16.24 7.80 -1.11
N VAL A 96 -15.25 8.49 -1.69
CA VAL A 96 -13.79 8.20 -1.67
C VAL A 96 -13.41 6.88 -2.35
N ALA A 97 -14.14 5.80 -2.03
CA ALA A 97 -13.93 4.43 -2.49
C ALA A 97 -15.28 3.76 -2.84
N PRO A 98 -15.94 4.15 -3.94
CA PRO A 98 -17.22 3.58 -4.35
C PRO A 98 -17.09 2.09 -4.70
N THR A 99 -18.17 1.33 -4.45
CA THR A 99 -18.27 -0.09 -4.82
C THR A 99 -19.32 -0.24 -5.91
N VAL A 100 -18.91 -0.70 -7.09
CA VAL A 100 -19.76 -0.82 -8.28
C VAL A 100 -19.99 -2.29 -8.62
N SER A 101 -21.13 -2.62 -9.23
CA SER A 101 -21.41 -3.97 -9.72
C SER A 101 -20.88 -4.13 -11.13
N LEU A 102 -20.02 -5.12 -11.38
CA LEU A 102 -19.59 -5.48 -12.73
C LEU A 102 -20.50 -6.56 -13.34
N ASP A 103 -20.93 -7.52 -12.52
CA ASP A 103 -21.85 -8.58 -12.92
C ASP A 103 -22.69 -8.97 -11.71
N SER A 104 -23.93 -8.47 -11.66
CA SER A 104 -24.85 -8.72 -10.55
C SER A 104 -25.30 -10.19 -10.47
N GLU A 105 -25.37 -10.90 -11.61
CA GLU A 105 -25.78 -12.31 -11.65
C GLU A 105 -24.71 -13.20 -11.05
N LYS A 106 -23.44 -12.94 -11.38
CA LYS A 106 -22.28 -13.61 -10.81
C LYS A 106 -21.82 -13.02 -9.47
N LYS A 107 -22.51 -11.97 -8.99
CA LYS A 107 -22.16 -11.21 -7.77
C LYS A 107 -20.70 -10.74 -7.75
N ILE A 108 -20.22 -10.24 -8.90
CA ILE A 108 -18.90 -9.63 -9.05
C ILE A 108 -19.04 -8.11 -8.91
N TYR A 109 -18.33 -7.58 -7.93
CA TYR A 109 -18.28 -6.16 -7.61
C TYR A 109 -16.84 -5.67 -7.67
N LEU A 110 -16.67 -4.38 -7.91
CA LEU A 110 -15.39 -3.71 -7.97
C LEU A 110 -15.39 -2.56 -6.97
N LEU A 111 -14.38 -2.54 -6.09
CA LEU A 111 -14.12 -1.44 -5.16
C LEU A 111 -13.10 -0.50 -5.82
N GLU A 112 -13.54 0.66 -6.28
CA GLU A 112 -12.67 1.62 -6.97
C GLU A 112 -11.86 2.43 -5.96
N LEU A 113 -10.53 2.28 -5.98
CA LEU A 113 -9.63 2.95 -5.04
C LEU A 113 -8.76 4.02 -5.70
N PHE A 114 -9.05 4.37 -6.95
CA PHE A 114 -8.23 5.27 -7.77
C PHE A 114 -8.77 6.71 -7.85
N HIS A 115 -9.69 7.10 -6.97
CA HIS A 115 -10.29 8.44 -7.02
C HIS A 115 -9.47 9.52 -6.31
N GLY A 116 -8.34 9.15 -5.71
CA GLY A 116 -7.39 10.06 -5.09
C GLY A 116 -6.48 10.80 -6.09
N PRO A 117 -5.67 11.76 -5.61
CA PRO A 117 -4.95 12.71 -6.46
C PRO A 117 -3.98 12.07 -7.47
N THR A 118 -3.52 10.84 -7.24
CA THR A 118 -2.55 10.16 -8.12
C THR A 118 -3.14 8.99 -8.88
N PHE A 119 -4.46 8.82 -8.81
CA PHE A 119 -5.20 7.79 -9.53
C PHE A 119 -4.84 6.36 -9.13
N ALA A 120 -4.44 6.15 -7.87
CA ALA A 120 -4.07 4.84 -7.34
C ALA A 120 -4.44 4.68 -5.86
N PHE A 121 -4.72 3.45 -5.44
CA PHE A 121 -5.15 3.12 -4.07
C PHE A 121 -4.21 3.58 -2.96
N LYS A 122 -2.92 3.79 -3.28
CA LYS A 122 -1.91 4.25 -2.34
C LYS A 122 -2.23 5.63 -1.78
N ASP A 123 -3.05 6.42 -2.48
CA ASP A 123 -3.52 7.73 -2.03
C ASP A 123 -4.25 7.64 -0.69
N VAL A 124 -5.09 6.61 -0.48
CA VAL A 124 -5.86 6.46 0.77
C VAL A 124 -4.94 6.45 1.98
N ALA A 125 -3.84 5.72 1.87
CA ALA A 125 -2.85 5.60 2.94
C ALA A 125 -1.90 6.81 3.03
N LEU A 126 -1.42 7.33 1.90
CA LEU A 126 -0.34 8.30 1.88
C LEU A 126 -0.82 9.73 2.12
N GLN A 127 -2.06 10.07 1.75
CA GLN A 127 -2.67 11.34 2.18
C GLN A 127 -2.80 11.40 3.70
N PHE A 128 -3.25 10.30 4.33
CA PHE A 128 -3.35 10.21 5.79
C PHE A 128 -1.99 10.25 6.48
N LEU A 129 -1.02 9.47 5.99
CA LEU A 129 0.33 9.43 6.56
C LEU A 129 1.01 10.80 6.54
N GLY A 130 0.90 11.54 5.43
CA GLY A 130 1.52 12.86 5.33
C GLY A 130 0.92 13.88 6.30
N ASN A 131 -0.41 13.86 6.48
CA ASN A 131 -1.07 14.70 7.49
C ASN A 131 -0.69 14.30 8.93
N LEU A 132 -0.47 13.01 9.20
CA LEU A 132 0.04 12.55 10.51
C LEU A 132 1.46 13.03 10.79
N PHE A 133 2.36 12.93 9.82
CA PHE A 133 3.73 13.45 9.97
C PHE A 133 3.73 14.93 10.31
N GLU A 134 3.00 15.74 9.53
CA GLU A 134 2.87 17.17 9.80
C GLU A 134 2.30 17.44 11.20
N PHE A 135 1.21 16.76 11.59
CA PHE A 135 0.60 16.93 12.90
C PHE A 135 1.59 16.66 14.05
N PHE A 136 2.29 15.52 14.01
CA PHE A 136 3.24 15.17 15.06
C PHE A 136 4.46 16.08 15.09
N LEU A 137 5.01 16.45 13.93
CA LEU A 137 6.18 17.31 13.85
C LEU A 137 5.86 18.73 14.30
N VAL A 138 4.73 19.29 13.86
CA VAL A 138 4.27 20.61 14.31
C VAL A 138 4.12 20.63 15.83
N ARG A 139 3.48 19.61 16.41
CA ARG A 139 3.35 19.49 17.88
C ARG A 139 4.71 19.38 18.58
N ARG A 140 5.61 18.52 18.07
CA ARG A 140 6.97 18.38 18.63
C ARG A 140 7.80 19.65 18.52
N ASN A 141 7.47 20.52 17.58
CA ASN A 141 8.18 21.75 17.30
C ASN A 141 7.56 22.99 17.95
N GLU A 142 6.48 22.85 18.72
CA GLU A 142 5.93 23.94 19.52
C GLU A 142 7.00 24.51 20.46
N GLY A 143 7.22 25.82 20.39
CA GLY A 143 8.25 26.51 21.17
C GLY A 143 9.70 26.29 20.72
N LYS A 144 9.96 25.48 19.68
CA LYS A 144 11.29 25.27 19.12
C LYS A 144 11.55 26.18 17.91
N THR A 145 12.76 26.72 17.80
CA THR A 145 13.18 27.62 16.72
C THR A 145 14.52 27.21 16.12
N GLY A 146 14.76 27.58 14.86
CA GLY A 146 16.04 27.33 14.19
C GLY A 146 16.39 25.84 14.18
N LYS A 147 17.64 25.52 14.53
CA LYS A 147 18.19 24.15 14.50
C LYS A 147 17.62 23.21 15.56
N ASP A 148 16.88 23.72 16.54
CA ASP A 148 16.25 22.89 17.58
C ASP A 148 14.97 22.23 17.06
N ARG A 149 14.39 22.75 15.97
CA ARG A 149 13.23 22.14 15.32
C ARG A 149 13.60 20.78 14.74
N GLU A 150 12.69 19.83 14.91
CA GLU A 150 12.76 18.53 14.27
C GLU A 150 12.28 18.65 12.83
N HIS A 151 13.04 18.07 11.90
CA HIS A 151 12.69 18.02 10.49
C HIS A 151 12.81 16.58 10.02
N LEU A 152 11.86 16.11 9.21
CA LEU A 152 11.85 14.75 8.69
C LEU A 152 12.27 14.75 7.22
N THR A 153 13.35 14.06 6.90
CA THR A 153 13.80 13.91 5.51
C THR A 153 13.35 12.58 4.97
N VAL A 154 12.34 12.62 4.14
CA VAL A 154 11.72 11.44 3.58
C VAL A 154 12.43 11.05 2.27
N VAL A 155 12.94 9.83 2.19
CA VAL A 155 13.65 9.35 1.00
C VAL A 155 13.03 8.04 0.50
N GLY A 156 12.83 7.93 -0.81
CA GLY A 156 12.29 6.72 -1.44
C GLY A 156 12.77 6.53 -2.88
N ALA A 157 12.57 5.33 -3.40
CA ALA A 157 12.78 4.99 -4.80
C ALA A 157 11.45 4.52 -5.41
N THR A 158 11.22 4.80 -6.68
CA THR A 158 10.02 4.32 -7.39
C THR A 158 10.30 3.90 -8.83
N SER A 159 9.49 2.96 -9.31
CA SER A 159 9.27 2.66 -10.73
C SER A 159 8.10 3.45 -11.33
N GLY A 160 7.43 4.31 -10.56
CA GLY A 160 6.34 5.18 -11.03
C GLY A 160 5.33 5.53 -9.95
N ASP A 161 4.32 4.68 -9.74
CA ASP A 161 3.13 5.02 -8.94
C ASP A 161 3.39 5.36 -7.48
N THR A 162 4.28 4.59 -6.83
CA THR A 162 4.52 4.76 -5.39
C THR A 162 5.14 6.12 -5.09
N GLY A 163 6.00 6.62 -5.97
CA GLY A 163 6.59 7.96 -5.85
C GLY A 163 5.56 9.07 -5.97
N SER A 164 4.64 8.96 -6.93
CA SER A 164 3.56 9.94 -7.10
C SER A 164 2.71 10.06 -5.83
N ALA A 165 2.21 8.94 -5.31
CA ALA A 165 1.36 8.96 -4.11
C ALA A 165 2.12 9.47 -2.86
N ALA A 166 3.42 9.20 -2.76
CA ALA A 166 4.28 9.73 -1.71
C ALA A 166 4.44 11.26 -1.80
N ILE A 167 4.72 11.75 -3.01
CA ILE A 167 4.86 13.19 -3.30
C ILE A 167 3.56 13.92 -2.97
N TYR A 168 2.42 13.46 -3.48
CA TYR A 168 1.14 14.13 -3.20
C TYR A 168 0.72 14.02 -1.74
N GLY A 169 1.13 12.99 -1.00
CA GLY A 169 0.90 12.89 0.44
C GLY A 169 1.73 13.89 1.25
N LEU A 170 2.93 14.22 0.78
CA LEU A 170 3.93 15.00 1.53
C LEU A 170 4.17 16.42 0.99
N ARG A 171 3.64 16.75 -0.19
CA ARG A 171 3.76 18.10 -0.77
C ARG A 171 3.19 19.15 0.18
N GLY A 172 3.97 20.20 0.40
CA GLY A 172 3.60 21.34 1.24
C GLY A 172 3.50 21.05 2.75
N LYS A 173 3.85 19.84 3.21
CA LYS A 173 3.82 19.49 4.64
C LYS A 173 4.95 20.18 5.40
N LYS A 174 4.60 20.84 6.51
CA LYS A 174 5.59 21.52 7.37
C LYS A 174 6.56 20.54 8.00
N ASP A 175 7.81 20.97 8.13
CA ASP A 175 8.92 20.23 8.73
C ASP A 175 9.21 18.87 8.08
N VAL A 176 8.81 18.69 6.81
CA VAL A 176 9.04 17.48 6.02
C VAL A 176 9.60 17.85 4.66
N SER A 177 10.69 17.23 4.24
CA SER A 177 11.16 17.22 2.84
C SER A 177 11.00 15.83 2.25
N VAL A 178 10.67 15.73 0.96
CA VAL A 178 10.52 14.44 0.26
C VAL A 178 11.43 14.37 -0.96
N PHE A 179 12.23 13.31 -1.00
CA PHE A 179 13.18 12.99 -2.06
C PHE A 179 12.79 11.64 -2.69
N ILE A 180 12.27 11.67 -3.90
CA ILE A 180 11.89 10.47 -4.66
C ILE A 180 12.86 10.26 -5.80
N MET A 181 13.58 9.14 -5.76
CA MET A 181 14.49 8.70 -6.81
C MET A 181 13.75 7.82 -7.81
N TYR A 182 13.98 8.05 -9.09
CA TYR A 182 13.49 7.20 -10.17
C TYR A 182 14.51 7.13 -11.31
N PRO A 183 14.57 6.01 -12.04
CA PRO A 183 15.49 5.88 -13.15
C PRO A 183 15.05 6.72 -14.35
N THR A 184 16.00 7.48 -14.90
CA THR A 184 15.79 8.35 -16.06
C THR A 184 15.27 7.56 -17.25
N GLY A 185 14.16 7.99 -17.84
CA GLY A 185 13.56 7.36 -19.03
C GLY A 185 13.02 5.95 -18.82
N LYS A 186 12.79 5.55 -17.57
CA LYS A 186 12.29 4.23 -17.17
C LYS A 186 11.06 4.32 -16.25
N VAL A 187 10.32 5.40 -16.38
CA VAL A 187 9.00 5.62 -15.77
C VAL A 187 8.11 6.12 -16.89
N SER A 188 6.83 5.74 -16.90
CA SER A 188 5.92 6.19 -17.96
C SER A 188 5.80 7.72 -17.96
N PRO A 189 5.57 8.37 -19.11
CA PRO A 189 5.48 9.84 -19.19
C PRO A 189 4.46 10.43 -18.22
N VAL A 190 3.29 9.81 -18.09
CA VAL A 190 2.25 10.26 -17.16
C VAL A 190 2.67 10.13 -15.70
N GLN A 191 3.34 9.04 -15.30
CA GLN A 191 3.82 8.85 -13.94
C GLN A 191 4.97 9.81 -13.61
N GLU A 192 5.89 10.06 -14.55
CA GLU A 192 6.95 11.07 -14.36
C GLU A 192 6.35 12.47 -14.24
N ALA A 193 5.36 12.81 -15.08
CA ALA A 193 4.69 14.11 -15.02
C ALA A 193 3.94 14.29 -13.69
N GLN A 194 3.25 13.26 -13.17
CA GLN A 194 2.65 13.32 -11.83
C GLN A 194 3.68 13.65 -10.74
N MET A 195 4.91 13.14 -10.84
CA MET A 195 5.94 13.45 -9.84
C MET A 195 6.55 14.85 -10.05
N THR A 196 7.00 15.13 -11.26
CA THR A 196 7.90 16.27 -11.54
C THR A 196 7.18 17.59 -11.74
N THR A 197 5.86 17.59 -11.98
CA THR A 197 5.06 18.82 -12.10
C THR A 197 4.58 19.37 -10.75
N VAL A 198 4.85 18.64 -9.65
CA VAL A 198 4.66 19.12 -8.29
C VAL A 198 5.85 19.99 -7.90
N THR A 199 5.70 21.31 -7.98
CA THR A 199 6.79 22.27 -7.79
C THR A 199 6.98 22.77 -6.36
N ASP A 200 6.18 22.28 -5.39
CA ASP A 200 6.25 22.63 -3.97
C ASP A 200 7.70 22.60 -3.44
N GLU A 201 8.08 23.56 -2.58
CA GLU A 201 9.47 23.75 -2.15
C GLU A 201 10.10 22.48 -1.56
N ASN A 202 9.32 21.73 -0.78
CA ASN A 202 9.74 20.55 -0.05
C ASN A 202 9.75 19.24 -0.88
N VAL A 203 9.41 19.31 -2.17
CA VAL A 203 9.38 18.14 -3.07
C VAL A 203 10.58 18.15 -4.01
N HIS A 204 11.30 17.02 -4.03
CA HIS A 204 12.48 16.81 -4.85
C HIS A 204 12.42 15.48 -5.60
N CYS A 205 12.31 15.59 -6.91
CA CYS A 205 12.36 14.46 -7.83
C CYS A 205 13.80 14.25 -8.31
N PHE A 206 14.39 13.09 -7.99
CA PHE A 206 15.76 12.73 -8.37
C PHE A 206 15.73 11.76 -9.56
N SER A 207 16.06 12.26 -10.74
CA SER A 207 16.14 11.48 -11.97
C SER A 207 17.55 10.88 -12.10
N VAL A 208 17.67 9.58 -11.77
CA VAL A 208 18.96 8.87 -11.69
C VAL A 208 19.32 8.30 -13.05
N ASP A 209 20.54 8.52 -13.55
CA ASP A 209 21.03 7.95 -14.83
C ASP A 209 21.43 6.45 -14.71
N GLY A 210 20.53 5.65 -14.11
CA GLY A 210 20.75 4.24 -13.77
C GLY A 210 19.51 3.36 -13.91
N THR A 211 19.45 2.30 -13.12
CA THR A 211 18.31 1.38 -12.99
C THR A 211 17.44 1.74 -11.79
N PHE A 212 16.29 1.08 -11.67
CA PHE A 212 15.49 1.16 -10.44
C PHE A 212 16.28 0.61 -9.25
N ASP A 213 17.05 -0.47 -9.47
CA ASP A 213 17.94 -1.09 -8.48
C ASP A 213 18.97 -0.09 -7.96
N ASP A 214 19.58 0.70 -8.85
CA ASP A 214 20.49 1.78 -8.46
C ASP A 214 19.80 2.81 -7.53
N CYS A 215 18.54 3.15 -7.82
CA CYS A 215 17.75 4.03 -6.95
C CYS A 215 17.51 3.38 -5.58
N GLN A 216 17.13 2.11 -5.54
CA GLN A 216 16.93 1.38 -4.29
C GLN A 216 18.22 1.26 -3.49
N ASP A 217 19.35 1.01 -4.13
CA ASP A 217 20.65 0.89 -3.48
C ASP A 217 21.12 2.22 -2.90
N PHE A 218 20.87 3.35 -3.57
CA PHE A 218 21.08 4.67 -2.96
C PHE A 218 20.22 4.86 -1.71
N VAL A 219 18.93 4.51 -1.76
CA VAL A 219 18.05 4.58 -0.60
C VAL A 219 18.57 3.71 0.55
N LYS A 220 18.87 2.42 0.28
CA LYS A 220 19.43 1.48 1.28
C LYS A 220 20.72 2.03 1.89
N ALA A 221 21.62 2.56 1.06
CA ALA A 221 22.91 3.09 1.48
C ALA A 221 22.76 4.37 2.34
N LEU A 222 21.80 5.24 2.02
CA LEU A 222 21.47 6.42 2.85
C LEU A 222 20.96 6.00 4.24
N PHE A 223 20.07 5.01 4.32
CA PHE A 223 19.59 4.50 5.60
C PHE A 223 20.68 3.79 6.42
N ALA A 224 21.70 3.22 5.77
CA ALA A 224 22.84 2.62 6.45
C ALA A 224 23.91 3.64 6.87
N ASP A 225 23.84 4.88 6.40
CA ASP A 225 24.86 5.91 6.62
C ASP A 225 24.67 6.65 7.97
N PRO A 226 25.61 6.53 8.92
CA PRO A 226 25.49 7.17 10.22
C PRO A 226 25.45 8.70 10.16
N GLU A 227 26.19 9.32 9.23
CA GLU A 227 26.28 10.78 9.11
C GLU A 227 24.97 11.40 8.62
N THR A 228 24.35 10.80 7.60
CA THR A 228 23.04 11.23 7.11
C THR A 228 21.96 11.01 8.17
N ASN A 229 21.96 9.86 8.85
CA ASN A 229 21.00 9.57 9.91
C ASN A 229 21.12 10.53 11.11
N LYS A 230 22.34 10.98 11.44
CA LYS A 230 22.59 11.94 12.51
C LYS A 230 22.08 13.35 12.18
N THR A 231 22.13 13.75 10.91
CA THR A 231 21.89 15.14 10.49
C THR A 231 20.51 15.37 9.87
N GLN A 232 19.95 14.38 9.16
CA GLN A 232 18.75 14.55 8.34
C GLN A 232 17.48 13.88 8.88
N LYS A 233 17.59 13.06 9.94
CA LYS A 233 16.49 12.24 10.48
C LYS A 233 15.69 11.56 9.36
N LEU A 234 16.34 10.61 8.69
CA LEU A 234 15.75 9.94 7.54
C LEU A 234 14.50 9.15 7.93
N ALA A 235 13.45 9.25 7.11
CA ALA A 235 12.30 8.36 7.12
C ALA A 235 12.04 7.81 5.72
N ALA A 236 11.54 6.58 5.65
CA ALA A 236 11.18 5.96 4.38
C ALA A 236 9.68 6.10 4.14
N VAL A 237 9.26 6.38 2.89
CA VAL A 237 7.87 6.16 2.45
C VAL A 237 7.69 4.71 2.04
N ASN A 238 7.92 3.81 2.98
CA ASN A 238 7.83 2.38 2.69
C ASN A 238 6.40 1.85 2.85
N SER A 239 6.14 0.71 2.23
CA SER A 239 4.86 -0.03 2.29
C SER A 239 4.55 -0.59 3.67
N ILE A 240 5.47 -0.43 4.63
CA ILE A 240 5.42 -1.09 5.93
C ILE A 240 4.98 -0.17 7.08
N ASN A 241 4.85 1.14 6.88
CA ASN A 241 4.38 2.02 7.97
C ASN A 241 2.98 1.59 8.45
N TRP A 242 2.76 1.49 9.76
CA TRP A 242 1.50 1.02 10.33
C TRP A 242 0.29 1.89 9.93
N ALA A 243 0.46 3.21 9.84
CA ALA A 243 -0.63 4.12 9.45
C ALA A 243 -1.17 3.81 8.04
N ARG A 244 -0.34 3.22 7.16
CA ARG A 244 -0.80 2.81 5.83
C ARG A 244 -1.80 1.67 5.93
N ILE A 245 -1.48 0.64 6.71
CA ILE A 245 -2.37 -0.51 6.94
C ILE A 245 -3.66 -0.03 7.63
N LEU A 246 -3.53 0.83 8.65
CA LEU A 246 -4.67 1.37 9.37
C LEU A 246 -5.66 2.11 8.45
N ALA A 247 -5.16 3.01 7.59
CA ALA A 247 -6.00 3.75 6.64
C ALA A 247 -6.74 2.84 5.67
N GLN A 248 -6.10 1.75 5.26
CA GLN A 248 -6.66 0.79 4.31
C GLN A 248 -7.80 -0.06 4.89
N ILE A 249 -7.90 -0.19 6.23
CA ILE A 249 -8.99 -0.94 6.87
C ILE A 249 -10.35 -0.31 6.51
N THR A 250 -10.40 1.02 6.37
CA THR A 250 -11.65 1.78 6.17
C THR A 250 -12.43 1.33 4.93
N TYR A 251 -11.79 1.11 3.79
CA TYR A 251 -12.53 0.78 2.56
C TYR A 251 -13.13 -0.63 2.57
N TYR A 252 -12.64 -1.55 3.41
CA TYR A 252 -13.32 -2.83 3.62
C TYR A 252 -14.68 -2.65 4.32
N PHE A 253 -14.74 -1.79 5.34
CA PHE A 253 -16.00 -1.41 5.98
C PHE A 253 -16.89 -0.61 5.04
N ALA A 254 -16.34 0.37 4.33
CA ALA A 254 -17.10 1.19 3.39
C ALA A 254 -17.73 0.34 2.28
N SER A 255 -16.99 -0.60 1.71
CA SER A 255 -17.48 -1.51 0.68
C SER A 255 -18.54 -2.47 1.20
N TYR A 256 -18.32 -3.05 2.40
CA TYR A 256 -19.33 -3.88 3.06
C TYR A 256 -20.65 -3.10 3.22
N PHE A 257 -20.61 -1.91 3.80
CA PHE A 257 -21.82 -1.11 4.00
C PHE A 257 -22.42 -0.59 2.69
N SER A 258 -21.62 -0.35 1.65
CA SER A 258 -22.14 -0.06 0.32
C SER A 258 -23.03 -1.18 -0.21
N LEU A 259 -22.58 -2.45 -0.07
CA LEU A 259 -23.39 -3.61 -0.42
C LEU A 259 -24.64 -3.75 0.46
N VAL A 260 -24.54 -3.50 1.77
CA VAL A 260 -25.73 -3.52 2.64
C VAL A 260 -26.76 -2.47 2.19
N ARG A 261 -26.30 -1.24 1.87
CA ARG A 261 -27.15 -0.15 1.40
C ARG A 261 -27.74 -0.38 0.02
N SER A 262 -27.09 -1.17 -0.85
CA SER A 262 -27.65 -1.51 -2.17
C SER A 262 -28.93 -2.35 -2.08
N GLY A 263 -29.17 -3.01 -0.93
CA GLY A 263 -30.31 -3.89 -0.71
C GLY A 263 -30.23 -5.24 -1.42
N THR A 264 -29.20 -5.46 -2.25
CA THR A 264 -28.97 -6.76 -2.91
C THR A 264 -28.30 -7.74 -1.96
N PHE A 265 -27.42 -7.27 -1.08
CA PHE A 265 -26.72 -8.05 -0.08
C PHE A 265 -27.49 -8.08 1.24
N LYS A 266 -27.72 -9.27 1.78
CA LYS A 266 -28.40 -9.51 3.07
C LYS A 266 -27.39 -9.99 4.12
N PRO A 267 -26.98 -9.16 5.09
CA PRO A 267 -25.97 -9.50 6.10
C PRO A 267 -26.21 -10.82 6.85
N GLU A 268 -27.47 -11.24 7.00
CA GLU A 268 -27.85 -12.41 7.80
C GLU A 268 -27.60 -13.74 7.05
N SER A 269 -27.49 -13.70 5.73
CA SER A 269 -27.42 -14.91 4.89
C SER A 269 -26.34 -14.87 3.82
N ASP A 270 -26.03 -13.69 3.30
CA ASP A 270 -25.00 -13.52 2.29
C ASP A 270 -23.61 -13.43 2.92
N LYS A 271 -22.62 -13.88 2.16
CA LYS A 271 -21.22 -13.84 2.55
C LYS A 271 -20.45 -13.00 1.55
N ILE A 272 -19.44 -12.30 2.05
CA ILE A 272 -18.56 -11.45 1.25
C ILE A 272 -17.15 -12.03 1.23
N ARG A 273 -16.55 -12.02 0.05
CA ARG A 273 -15.15 -12.35 -0.21
C ARG A 273 -14.50 -11.12 -0.81
N PHE A 274 -13.33 -10.76 -0.33
CA PHE A 274 -12.54 -9.69 -0.95
C PHE A 274 -11.41 -10.30 -1.76
N VAL A 275 -11.25 -9.85 -3.00
CA VAL A 275 -10.23 -10.33 -3.93
C VAL A 275 -9.26 -9.19 -4.22
N VAL A 276 -8.01 -9.37 -3.80
CA VAL A 276 -7.06 -8.26 -3.72
C VAL A 276 -5.86 -8.53 -4.62
N PRO A 277 -5.60 -7.68 -5.63
CA PRO A 277 -4.38 -7.78 -6.43
C PRO A 277 -3.19 -7.41 -5.54
N THR A 278 -2.37 -8.40 -5.18
CA THR A 278 -1.46 -8.32 -4.04
C THR A 278 0.00 -8.45 -4.47
N GLY A 279 0.78 -7.39 -4.23
CA GLY A 279 2.24 -7.42 -4.16
C GLY A 279 2.70 -7.54 -2.70
N ASN A 280 2.99 -6.40 -2.06
CA ASN A 280 3.57 -6.32 -0.71
C ASN A 280 2.64 -6.63 0.48
N PHE A 281 1.51 -7.32 0.28
CA PHE A 281 0.55 -7.79 1.30
C PHE A 281 -0.18 -6.73 2.15
N GLY A 282 0.17 -5.44 2.07
CA GLY A 282 -0.38 -4.41 2.98
C GLY A 282 -1.89 -4.21 2.83
N ASP A 283 -2.37 -4.18 1.58
CA ASP A 283 -3.79 -4.02 1.24
C ASP A 283 -4.64 -5.16 1.83
N ILE A 284 -4.37 -6.40 1.42
CA ILE A 284 -5.13 -7.56 1.91
C ILE A 284 -4.97 -7.80 3.41
N LEU A 285 -3.82 -7.40 4.00
CA LEU A 285 -3.63 -7.43 5.44
C LEU A 285 -4.58 -6.46 6.16
N ALA A 286 -4.89 -5.31 5.59
CA ALA A 286 -5.91 -4.42 6.14
C ALA A 286 -7.30 -5.10 6.16
N GLY A 287 -7.62 -5.89 5.12
CA GLY A 287 -8.81 -6.73 5.09
C GLY A 287 -8.80 -7.82 6.17
N TYR A 288 -7.62 -8.36 6.48
CA TYR A 288 -7.44 -9.29 7.61
C TYR A 288 -7.70 -8.61 8.96
N PHE A 289 -7.20 -7.39 9.17
CA PHE A 289 -7.52 -6.62 10.37
C PHE A 289 -9.04 -6.37 10.45
N ALA A 290 -9.69 -5.92 9.37
CA ALA A 290 -11.14 -5.74 9.34
C ALA A 290 -11.91 -7.02 9.74
N LYS A 291 -11.51 -8.16 9.16
CA LYS A 291 -12.08 -9.47 9.50
C LYS A 291 -11.87 -9.82 10.98
N ARG A 292 -10.64 -9.69 11.48
CA ARG A 292 -10.28 -9.98 12.88
C ARG A 292 -10.96 -9.05 13.88
N MET A 293 -11.30 -7.82 13.49
CA MET A 293 -12.10 -6.90 14.30
C MET A 293 -13.56 -7.36 14.43
N GLY A 294 -14.08 -8.08 13.43
CA GLY A 294 -15.44 -8.64 13.43
C GLY A 294 -16.26 -8.40 12.17
N LEU A 295 -15.69 -7.76 11.12
CA LEU A 295 -16.39 -7.62 9.83
C LEU A 295 -16.62 -9.02 9.24
N PRO A 296 -17.86 -9.39 8.82
CA PRO A 296 -18.22 -10.76 8.44
C PRO A 296 -17.68 -11.16 7.05
N ILE A 297 -16.36 -11.21 6.91
CA ILE A 297 -15.65 -11.63 5.70
C ILE A 297 -15.50 -13.16 5.70
N SER A 298 -15.95 -13.80 4.63
CA SER A 298 -15.78 -15.24 4.41
C SER A 298 -14.32 -15.59 4.13
N LYS A 299 -13.77 -15.07 3.02
CA LYS A 299 -12.39 -15.27 2.59
C LYS A 299 -11.75 -14.00 2.06
N LEU A 300 -10.44 -13.92 2.26
CA LEU A 300 -9.54 -12.95 1.63
C LEU A 300 -8.76 -13.67 0.53
N VAL A 301 -8.99 -13.32 -0.72
CA VAL A 301 -8.38 -13.99 -1.88
C VAL A 301 -7.21 -13.15 -2.38
N ILE A 302 -6.01 -13.73 -2.30
CA ILE A 302 -4.76 -13.13 -2.77
C ILE A 302 -4.65 -13.37 -4.27
N ALA A 303 -4.79 -12.34 -5.08
CA ALA A 303 -4.56 -12.43 -6.52
C ALA A 303 -3.13 -11.95 -6.83
N THR A 304 -2.26 -12.86 -7.23
CA THR A 304 -0.89 -12.55 -7.67
C THR A 304 -0.79 -12.55 -9.19
N ASN A 305 0.16 -11.79 -9.73
CA ASN A 305 0.58 -11.96 -11.13
C ASN A 305 1.54 -13.17 -11.20
N GLU A 306 2.45 -13.17 -12.17
CA GLU A 306 3.41 -14.26 -12.31
C GLU A 306 4.50 -14.30 -11.22
N ASN A 307 4.68 -13.23 -10.46
CA ASN A 307 5.51 -13.17 -9.25
C ASN A 307 4.72 -13.69 -8.05
N ASP A 308 4.72 -15.02 -7.91
CA ASP A 308 3.69 -15.77 -7.20
C ASP A 308 4.14 -16.34 -5.84
N ILE A 309 5.14 -15.73 -5.19
CA ILE A 309 5.67 -16.22 -3.90
C ILE A 309 4.58 -16.44 -2.85
N LEU A 310 3.57 -15.58 -2.82
CA LEU A 310 2.41 -15.73 -1.93
C LEU A 310 1.55 -16.93 -2.37
N HIS A 311 1.20 -17.05 -3.65
CA HIS A 311 0.41 -18.19 -4.12
C HIS A 311 1.11 -19.52 -3.80
N ARG A 312 2.41 -19.63 -4.06
CA ARG A 312 3.22 -20.82 -3.72
C ARG A 312 3.19 -21.14 -2.23
N PHE A 313 3.34 -20.14 -1.35
CA PHE A 313 3.18 -20.35 0.09
C PHE A 313 1.82 -20.96 0.44
N TRP A 314 0.72 -20.43 -0.12
CA TRP A 314 -0.60 -21.01 0.15
C TRP A 314 -0.79 -22.42 -0.44
N GLN A 315 -0.09 -22.77 -1.52
CA GLN A 315 -0.13 -24.13 -2.04
C GLN A 315 0.67 -25.12 -1.17
N THR A 316 1.89 -24.75 -0.78
CA THR A 316 2.87 -25.72 -0.24
C THR A 316 3.32 -25.47 1.20
N GLY A 317 3.14 -24.25 1.72
CA GLY A 317 3.73 -23.79 2.97
C GLY A 317 5.18 -23.27 2.82
N ALA A 318 5.73 -23.28 1.61
CA ALA A 318 7.08 -22.76 1.33
C ALA A 318 7.03 -21.29 0.90
N TYR A 319 7.75 -20.42 1.61
CA TYR A 319 7.95 -19.03 1.27
C TYR A 319 9.37 -18.83 0.76
N GLU A 320 9.56 -18.95 -0.55
CA GLU A 320 10.87 -19.03 -1.19
C GLU A 320 11.00 -18.03 -2.33
N LYS A 321 12.12 -17.30 -2.36
CA LYS A 321 12.48 -16.41 -3.47
C LYS A 321 12.76 -17.26 -4.71
N HIS A 322 12.11 -16.95 -5.83
CA HIS A 322 12.38 -17.57 -7.13
C HIS A 322 12.90 -16.51 -8.10
N PRO A 323 14.16 -16.08 -7.97
CA PRO A 323 14.71 -15.09 -8.87
C PRO A 323 14.80 -15.66 -10.30
N VAL A 324 14.37 -14.88 -11.27
CA VAL A 324 14.41 -15.17 -12.71
C VAL A 324 15.36 -14.16 -13.35
N HIS A 325 16.26 -14.60 -14.23
CA HIS A 325 17.26 -13.70 -14.84
C HIS A 325 17.29 -13.81 -16.37
N GLY A 326 17.85 -12.79 -17.03
CA GLY A 326 18.01 -12.74 -18.49
C GLY A 326 16.66 -12.72 -19.23
N ALA A 327 16.61 -13.33 -20.42
CA ALA A 327 15.41 -13.34 -21.26
C ALA A 327 14.17 -13.97 -20.62
N ALA A 328 14.33 -14.79 -19.57
CA ALA A 328 13.20 -15.36 -18.84
C ALA A 328 12.57 -14.39 -17.83
N ALA A 329 13.32 -13.37 -17.43
CA ALA A 329 12.86 -12.29 -16.56
C ALA A 329 12.26 -11.12 -17.34
N GLU A 330 12.66 -10.98 -18.61
CA GLU A 330 12.10 -9.99 -19.54
C GLU A 330 10.61 -10.28 -19.81
N GLY A 331 9.79 -9.25 -19.66
CA GLY A 331 8.34 -9.28 -19.80
C GLY A 331 7.78 -7.86 -19.77
N GLY A 332 6.48 -7.72 -19.52
CA GLY A 332 5.84 -6.40 -19.51
C GLY A 332 6.06 -5.59 -20.81
N LEU A 333 6.01 -4.27 -20.71
CA LEU A 333 6.15 -3.34 -21.83
C LEU A 333 7.32 -2.38 -21.60
N LYS A 334 8.17 -2.18 -22.61
CA LYS A 334 9.36 -1.31 -22.50
C LYS A 334 8.98 0.13 -22.22
N GLU A 335 7.85 0.55 -22.76
CA GLU A 335 7.28 1.88 -22.68
C GLU A 335 6.74 2.19 -21.28
N ASP A 336 6.42 1.17 -20.48
CA ASP A 336 6.09 1.30 -19.06
C ASP A 336 7.36 1.39 -18.18
N GLY A 337 8.54 1.42 -18.80
CA GLY A 337 9.82 1.71 -18.14
C GLY A 337 10.45 0.52 -17.40
N VAL A 338 9.86 -0.66 -17.48
CA VAL A 338 10.31 -1.85 -16.76
C VAL A 338 11.57 -2.42 -17.44
N LYS A 339 12.60 -2.71 -16.64
CA LYS A 339 13.69 -3.64 -17.01
C LYS A 339 13.79 -4.73 -15.95
N ALA A 340 14.02 -5.97 -16.37
CA ALA A 340 14.19 -7.11 -15.48
C ALA A 340 15.18 -6.77 -14.35
N HIS A 341 14.71 -6.90 -13.11
CA HIS A 341 15.46 -6.53 -11.91
C HIS A 341 16.69 -7.44 -11.78
N GLU A 342 17.85 -6.89 -11.40
CA GLU A 342 19.05 -7.72 -11.15
C GLU A 342 18.84 -8.74 -10.02
N GLU A 343 17.93 -8.45 -9.07
CA GLU A 343 17.49 -9.37 -8.01
C GLU A 343 16.59 -10.51 -8.53
N GLY A 344 16.20 -10.47 -9.81
CA GLY A 344 15.50 -11.53 -10.51
C GLY A 344 13.98 -11.51 -10.40
N VAL A 345 13.37 -10.33 -10.44
CA VAL A 345 11.90 -10.22 -10.49
C VAL A 345 11.45 -10.33 -11.94
N LYS A 346 10.43 -11.16 -12.21
CA LYS A 346 9.83 -11.26 -13.55
C LYS A 346 8.99 -10.02 -13.83
N GLU A 347 9.16 -9.42 -14.99
CA GLU A 347 8.33 -8.31 -15.41
C GLU A 347 6.96 -8.78 -15.89
N THR A 348 5.93 -8.05 -15.52
CA THR A 348 4.55 -8.32 -15.95
C THR A 348 3.85 -7.04 -16.41
N LEU A 349 2.63 -7.16 -16.90
CA LEU A 349 1.76 -6.01 -17.20
C LEU A 349 1.26 -5.29 -15.93
N ALA A 350 1.48 -5.86 -14.74
CA ALA A 350 1.08 -5.31 -13.46
C ALA A 350 2.32 -5.00 -12.58
N PRO A 351 3.17 -4.03 -12.98
CA PRO A 351 4.49 -3.83 -12.39
C PRO A 351 4.48 -3.43 -10.91
N ALA A 352 3.37 -2.90 -10.38
CA ALA A 352 3.27 -2.57 -8.96
C ALA A 352 3.12 -3.81 -8.05
N MET A 353 2.91 -4.99 -8.66
CA MET A 353 2.84 -6.29 -7.99
C MET A 353 4.08 -7.16 -8.21
N ASP A 354 5.02 -6.73 -9.06
CA ASP A 354 6.25 -7.45 -9.35
C ASP A 354 7.19 -7.40 -8.13
N ILE A 355 7.16 -8.47 -7.33
CA ILE A 355 7.90 -8.57 -6.07
C ILE A 355 8.61 -9.92 -5.91
N LEU A 356 9.82 -9.90 -5.35
CA LEU A 356 10.50 -11.12 -4.93
C LEU A 356 10.09 -11.57 -3.52
N VAL A 357 9.79 -10.60 -2.65
CA VAL A 357 9.39 -10.79 -1.26
C VAL A 357 8.27 -9.82 -0.94
N SER A 358 7.22 -10.31 -0.31
CA SER A 358 6.09 -9.51 0.14
C SER A 358 6.33 -8.94 1.55
N SER A 359 6.57 -7.64 1.66
CA SER A 359 7.05 -7.03 2.91
C SER A 359 6.10 -7.19 4.10
N ASN A 360 4.78 -6.99 3.91
CA ASN A 360 3.82 -7.06 5.02
C ASN A 360 3.37 -8.48 5.38
N PHE A 361 3.79 -9.49 4.62
CA PHE A 361 3.47 -10.89 4.94
C PHE A 361 4.04 -11.30 6.31
N GLU A 362 5.14 -10.69 6.74
CA GLU A 362 5.71 -10.83 8.09
C GLU A 362 4.68 -10.57 9.20
N ARG A 363 3.79 -9.60 9.03
CA ARG A 363 2.76 -9.28 10.04
C ARG A 363 1.74 -10.41 10.19
N LEU A 364 1.29 -11.01 9.08
CA LEU A 364 0.40 -12.16 9.14
C LEU A 364 1.10 -13.36 9.80
N LEU A 365 2.35 -13.63 9.42
CA LEU A 365 3.15 -14.70 10.03
C LEU A 365 3.26 -14.54 11.55
N TRP A 366 3.36 -13.31 12.05
CA TRP A 366 3.35 -13.06 13.49
C TRP A 366 2.04 -13.49 14.15
N PHE A 367 0.88 -13.11 13.60
CA PHE A 367 -0.42 -13.51 14.16
C PHE A 367 -0.64 -15.02 14.07
N LEU A 368 -0.24 -15.66 12.97
CA LEU A 368 -0.29 -17.10 12.83
C LEU A 368 0.62 -17.80 13.85
N ALA A 369 1.85 -17.31 14.03
CA ALA A 369 2.77 -17.84 15.03
C ALA A 369 2.25 -17.64 16.46
N TYR A 370 1.65 -16.48 16.74
CA TYR A 370 0.99 -16.16 17.99
C TYR A 370 -0.13 -17.16 18.30
N ASP A 371 -1.01 -17.43 17.35
CA ASP A 371 -2.14 -18.34 17.56
C ASP A 371 -1.71 -19.83 17.62
N ILE A 372 -0.72 -20.23 16.83
CA ILE A 372 -0.32 -21.65 16.69
C ILE A 372 0.75 -22.10 17.69
N TYR A 373 1.80 -21.31 17.89
CA TYR A 373 2.90 -21.64 18.80
C TYR A 373 2.68 -21.05 20.18
N GLY A 374 1.94 -19.95 20.25
CA GLY A 374 1.61 -19.32 21.51
C GLY A 374 0.50 -20.02 22.31
N SER A 375 -0.19 -21.01 21.74
CA SER A 375 -1.30 -21.70 22.43
C SER A 375 -0.90 -22.46 23.70
N SER A 376 0.39 -22.82 23.83
CA SER A 376 0.94 -23.49 25.01
C SER A 376 1.60 -22.54 26.01
N ALA A 377 1.67 -21.24 25.72
CA ALA A 377 2.30 -20.26 26.59
C ALA A 377 1.44 -20.00 27.84
N SER A 378 2.11 -19.75 28.97
CA SER A 378 1.49 -19.54 30.28
C SER A 378 0.88 -18.15 30.45
N ASP A 379 1.38 -17.16 29.72
CA ASP A 379 0.86 -15.79 29.71
C ASP A 379 1.02 -15.09 28.35
N LEU A 380 0.43 -13.89 28.24
CA LEU A 380 0.44 -13.08 27.00
C LEU A 380 1.85 -12.63 26.59
N LYS A 381 2.74 -12.41 27.55
CA LYS A 381 4.11 -11.94 27.28
C LYS A 381 4.91 -13.06 26.63
N GLU A 382 4.84 -14.26 27.19
CA GLU A 382 5.45 -15.46 26.62
C GLU A 382 4.87 -15.75 25.24
N LYS A 383 3.54 -15.64 25.08
CA LYS A 383 2.86 -15.83 23.79
C LYS A 383 3.43 -14.92 22.69
N ARG A 384 3.59 -13.62 22.99
CA ARG A 384 4.18 -12.63 22.07
C ARG A 384 5.66 -12.90 21.79
N GLN A 385 6.43 -13.31 22.81
CA GLN A 385 7.85 -13.64 22.67
C GLN A 385 8.08 -14.84 21.75
N VAL A 386 7.26 -15.89 21.87
CA VAL A 386 7.31 -17.07 21.00
C VAL A 386 7.01 -16.68 19.55
N ALA A 387 5.96 -15.89 19.32
CA ALA A 387 5.62 -15.39 17.99
C ALA A 387 6.76 -14.57 17.37
N GLY A 388 7.29 -13.61 18.13
CA GLY A 388 8.41 -12.77 17.67
C GLY A 388 9.68 -13.57 17.36
N SER A 389 9.97 -14.59 18.16
CA SER A 389 11.13 -15.46 17.93
C SER A 389 10.99 -16.29 16.66
N LYS A 390 9.79 -16.83 16.39
CA LYS A 390 9.50 -17.60 15.16
C LYS A 390 9.59 -16.74 13.91
N VAL A 391 9.03 -15.53 13.95
CA VAL A 391 9.17 -14.58 12.83
C VAL A 391 10.62 -14.22 12.59
N LYS A 392 11.41 -13.97 13.64
CA LYS A 392 12.85 -13.68 13.52
C LYS A 392 13.64 -14.83 12.89
N GLU A 393 13.31 -16.08 13.25
CA GLU A 393 13.88 -17.30 12.66
C GLU A 393 13.61 -17.33 11.15
N TRP A 394 12.34 -17.25 10.73
CA TRP A 394 11.97 -17.25 9.31
C TRP A 394 12.58 -16.11 8.51
N GLN A 395 12.67 -14.91 9.08
CA GLN A 395 13.32 -13.76 8.43
C GLN A 395 14.83 -13.95 8.29
N THR A 396 15.45 -14.68 9.22
CA THR A 396 16.86 -15.07 9.11
C THR A 396 17.04 -16.06 7.97
N ASP A 397 16.22 -17.12 7.92
CA ASP A 397 16.26 -18.14 6.85
C ASP A 397 15.99 -17.54 5.46
N LEU A 398 15.02 -16.63 5.34
CA LEU A 398 14.75 -15.92 4.10
C LEU A 398 15.97 -15.12 3.60
N LYS A 399 16.74 -14.54 4.54
CA LYS A 399 17.92 -13.76 4.22
C LYS A 399 19.12 -14.64 3.88
N THR A 400 19.34 -15.73 4.61
CA THR A 400 20.55 -16.57 4.48
C THR A 400 20.40 -17.72 3.49
N SER A 401 19.19 -18.26 3.36
CA SER A 401 18.88 -19.47 2.60
C SER A 401 17.90 -19.22 1.45
N GLY A 402 17.40 -18.00 1.30
CA GLY A 402 16.49 -17.61 0.22
C GLY A 402 15.02 -17.97 0.44
N GLY A 403 14.69 -18.62 1.57
CA GLY A 403 13.31 -18.98 1.91
C GLY A 403 13.20 -19.83 3.17
N PHE A 404 11.97 -20.14 3.55
CA PHE A 404 11.64 -21.03 4.67
C PHE A 404 10.34 -21.79 4.37
N SER A 405 10.11 -22.88 5.10
CA SER A 405 8.84 -23.62 5.05
C SER A 405 8.16 -23.64 6.41
N VAL A 406 6.83 -23.64 6.41
CA VAL A 406 6.01 -23.75 7.63
C VAL A 406 5.35 -25.12 7.71
N GLU A 407 5.05 -25.55 8.93
CA GLU A 407 4.34 -26.81 9.13
C GLU A 407 2.87 -26.74 8.68
N LYS A 408 2.28 -27.91 8.43
CA LYS A 408 0.88 -28.03 7.98
C LYS A 408 -0.10 -27.29 8.88
N LYS A 409 0.09 -27.33 10.21
CA LYS A 409 -0.80 -26.67 11.18
C LYS A 409 -0.85 -25.15 10.95
N LEU A 410 0.28 -24.51 10.66
CA LEU A 410 0.34 -23.08 10.36
C LEU A 410 -0.26 -22.78 8.98
N LEU A 411 0.04 -23.60 7.97
CA LEU A 411 -0.54 -23.45 6.64
C LEU A 411 -2.07 -23.60 6.66
N ASP A 412 -2.61 -24.58 7.39
CA ASP A 412 -4.05 -24.77 7.56
C ASP A 412 -4.70 -23.54 8.22
N ALA A 413 -4.02 -22.93 9.21
CA ALA A 413 -4.47 -21.70 9.84
C ALA A 413 -4.47 -20.51 8.86
N ALA A 414 -3.45 -20.38 8.01
CA ALA A 414 -3.45 -19.39 6.94
C ALA A 414 -4.59 -19.62 5.93
N LYS A 415 -4.85 -20.88 5.58
CA LYS A 415 -5.96 -21.29 4.69
C LYS A 415 -7.34 -21.08 5.29
N ALA A 416 -7.47 -20.94 6.62
CA ALA A 416 -8.74 -20.69 7.27
C ALA A 416 -9.36 -19.35 6.84
N ASP A 417 -8.53 -18.31 6.71
CA ASP A 417 -8.99 -16.97 6.34
C ASP A 417 -8.70 -16.58 4.89
N PHE A 418 -7.69 -17.20 4.28
CA PHE A 418 -7.19 -16.80 2.97
C PHE A 418 -7.25 -17.91 1.92
N GLU A 419 -7.37 -17.48 0.67
CA GLU A 419 -7.15 -18.26 -0.54
C GLU A 419 -6.18 -17.49 -1.45
N SER A 420 -5.68 -18.14 -2.51
CA SER A 420 -4.80 -17.46 -3.46
C SER A 420 -4.97 -17.96 -4.88
N GLU A 421 -4.76 -17.06 -5.84
CA GLU A 421 -4.79 -17.30 -7.26
C GLU A 421 -3.55 -16.66 -7.92
N ARG A 422 -3.05 -17.29 -8.97
CA ARG A 422 -2.01 -16.76 -9.86
C ARG A 422 -2.65 -16.48 -11.23
N VAL A 423 -2.40 -15.28 -11.75
CA VAL A 423 -2.92 -14.82 -13.04
C VAL A 423 -1.74 -14.38 -13.92
N SER A 424 -1.69 -14.88 -15.15
CA SER A 424 -0.66 -14.51 -16.13
C SER A 424 -1.00 -13.23 -16.90
N ASP A 425 -0.02 -12.63 -17.58
CA ASP A 425 -0.26 -11.47 -18.46
C ASP A 425 -1.30 -11.76 -19.55
N LYS A 426 -1.25 -12.97 -20.13
CA LYS A 426 -2.24 -13.40 -21.13
C LYS A 426 -3.66 -13.40 -20.55
N GLU A 427 -3.83 -13.96 -19.36
CA GLU A 427 -5.12 -13.97 -18.68
C GLU A 427 -5.56 -12.56 -18.26
N THR A 428 -4.60 -11.69 -17.92
CA THR A 428 -4.83 -10.29 -17.59
C THR A 428 -5.41 -9.53 -18.79
N LEU A 429 -4.75 -9.58 -19.95
CA LEU A 429 -5.22 -8.96 -21.19
C LEU A 429 -6.60 -9.49 -21.61
N LEU A 430 -6.78 -10.81 -21.54
CA LEU A 430 -8.08 -11.44 -21.84
C LEU A 430 -9.18 -10.93 -20.89
N THR A 431 -8.86 -10.73 -19.60
CA THR A 431 -9.83 -10.24 -18.63
C THR A 431 -10.22 -8.79 -18.89
N ILE A 432 -9.25 -7.92 -19.23
CA ILE A 432 -9.54 -6.52 -19.63
C ILE A 432 -10.51 -6.51 -20.82
N ARG A 433 -10.20 -7.27 -21.87
CA ARG A 433 -11.02 -7.36 -23.07
C ARG A 433 -12.41 -7.94 -22.79
N ASP A 434 -12.48 -9.03 -22.04
CA ASP A 434 -13.74 -9.70 -21.77
C ASP A 434 -14.67 -8.79 -20.94
N VAL A 435 -14.16 -8.09 -19.94
CA VAL A 435 -14.94 -7.14 -19.11
C VAL A 435 -15.38 -5.91 -19.92
N TYR A 436 -14.53 -5.39 -20.80
CA TYR A 436 -14.91 -4.31 -21.72
C TYR A 436 -16.12 -4.67 -22.60
N GLY A 437 -16.25 -5.96 -22.97
CA GLY A 437 -17.39 -6.47 -23.73
C GLY A 437 -18.66 -6.79 -22.92
N TRP A 438 -18.67 -6.62 -21.59
CA TRP A 438 -19.84 -6.90 -20.76
C TRP A 438 -20.87 -5.77 -20.84
N SER A 439 -22.07 -6.06 -21.33
CA SER A 439 -23.10 -5.05 -21.62
C SER A 439 -23.71 -4.35 -20.39
N ASN A 440 -23.54 -4.90 -19.19
CA ASN A 440 -24.23 -4.46 -17.97
C ASN A 440 -23.26 -3.86 -16.93
N THR A 441 -22.06 -3.48 -17.34
CA THR A 441 -21.12 -2.79 -16.45
C THR A 441 -21.49 -1.31 -16.32
N PRO A 442 -21.03 -0.61 -15.26
CA PRO A 442 -21.28 0.82 -15.10
C PRO A 442 -20.77 1.59 -16.32
N GLY A 443 -21.65 2.36 -16.98
CA GLY A 443 -21.29 3.09 -18.19
C GLY A 443 -21.20 2.26 -19.48
N GLY A 444 -21.53 0.96 -19.45
CA GLY A 444 -21.57 0.09 -20.62
C GLY A 444 -20.28 -0.71 -20.80
N ASN A 445 -19.20 -0.07 -21.24
CA ASN A 445 -17.92 -0.72 -21.54
C ASN A 445 -16.86 -0.40 -20.47
N TYR A 446 -16.94 -1.04 -19.31
CA TYR A 446 -16.00 -0.78 -18.22
C TYR A 446 -14.59 -1.26 -18.55
N ILE A 447 -13.59 -0.41 -18.31
CA ILE A 447 -12.19 -0.68 -18.62
C ILE A 447 -11.44 -0.92 -17.32
N LEU A 448 -10.72 -2.03 -17.24
CA LEU A 448 -9.86 -2.36 -16.11
C LEU A 448 -8.41 -1.99 -16.43
N ASP A 449 -7.70 -1.49 -15.43
CA ASP A 449 -6.24 -1.53 -15.43
C ASP A 449 -5.75 -2.98 -15.22
N PRO A 450 -4.49 -3.32 -15.59
CA PRO A 450 -3.98 -4.68 -15.48
C PRO A 450 -4.00 -5.25 -14.04
N HIS A 451 -3.81 -4.42 -13.01
CA HIS A 451 -3.86 -4.87 -11.62
C HIS A 451 -5.28 -5.24 -11.22
N SER A 452 -6.27 -4.40 -11.57
CA SER A 452 -7.68 -4.69 -11.34
C SER A 452 -8.15 -5.92 -12.12
N ALA A 453 -7.65 -6.12 -13.34
CA ALA A 453 -7.95 -7.30 -14.16
C ALA A 453 -7.48 -8.60 -13.51
N ILE A 454 -6.31 -8.61 -12.85
CA ILE A 454 -5.85 -9.76 -12.05
C ILE A 454 -6.85 -10.07 -10.92
N ALA A 455 -7.33 -9.05 -10.21
CA ALA A 455 -8.31 -9.22 -9.14
C ALA A 455 -9.66 -9.74 -9.66
N VAL A 456 -10.16 -9.20 -10.77
CA VAL A 456 -11.42 -9.63 -11.39
C VAL A 456 -11.31 -11.06 -11.94
N ASN A 457 -10.18 -11.44 -12.55
CA ASN A 457 -9.95 -12.82 -12.99
C ASN A 457 -10.01 -13.80 -11.81
N ALA A 458 -9.30 -13.49 -10.72
CA ALA A 458 -9.32 -14.27 -9.50
C ALA A 458 -10.72 -14.30 -8.85
N ALA A 459 -11.49 -13.21 -8.92
CA ALA A 459 -12.86 -13.15 -8.43
C ALA A 459 -13.80 -14.06 -9.22
N LEU A 460 -13.65 -14.11 -10.56
CA LEU A 460 -14.40 -15.04 -11.40
C LEU A 460 -14.06 -16.51 -11.09
N ARG A 461 -12.82 -16.82 -10.69
CA ARG A 461 -12.44 -18.16 -10.20
C ARG A 461 -13.01 -18.44 -8.82
N SER A 462 -12.91 -17.47 -7.91
CA SER A 462 -13.42 -17.60 -6.53
C SER A 462 -14.94 -17.79 -6.50
N ALA A 463 -15.68 -17.10 -7.38
CA ALA A 463 -17.12 -17.29 -7.56
C ALA A 463 -17.50 -18.71 -8.01
N LYS A 464 -16.61 -19.43 -8.71
CA LYS A 464 -16.82 -20.85 -9.06
C LYS A 464 -16.57 -21.78 -7.86
N VAL A 465 -15.61 -21.42 -7.00
CA VAL A 465 -15.27 -22.18 -5.78
C VAL A 465 -16.34 -22.01 -4.71
N ALA A 466 -16.88 -20.80 -4.55
CA ALA A 466 -17.94 -20.47 -3.61
C ALA A 466 -19.13 -19.78 -4.30
N PRO A 467 -19.96 -20.54 -5.05
CA PRO A 467 -21.11 -19.99 -5.74
C PRO A 467 -22.08 -19.30 -4.78
N GLY A 468 -22.55 -18.11 -5.17
CA GLY A 468 -23.52 -17.34 -4.39
C GLY A 468 -22.93 -16.40 -3.34
N GLU A 469 -21.62 -16.49 -3.04
CA GLU A 469 -20.94 -15.46 -2.24
C GLU A 469 -20.65 -14.21 -3.09
N TYR A 470 -20.71 -13.03 -2.48
CA TYR A 470 -20.36 -11.76 -3.11
C TYR A 470 -18.85 -11.64 -3.20
N ASN A 471 -18.33 -11.36 -4.40
CA ASN A 471 -16.90 -11.17 -4.62
C ASN A 471 -16.63 -9.70 -4.92
N VAL A 472 -15.96 -9.01 -4.00
CA VAL A 472 -15.51 -7.62 -4.19
C VAL A 472 -14.04 -7.65 -4.59
N ALA A 473 -13.78 -7.43 -5.88
CA ALA A 473 -12.44 -7.22 -6.40
C ALA A 473 -11.98 -5.79 -6.11
N LEU A 474 -10.74 -5.59 -5.68
CA LEU A 474 -10.19 -4.25 -5.46
C LEU A 474 -9.59 -3.72 -6.75
N SER A 475 -10.04 -2.53 -7.16
CA SER A 475 -9.47 -1.80 -8.29
C SER A 475 -8.45 -0.78 -7.80
N THR A 476 -7.18 -1.11 -8.02
CA THR A 476 -6.06 -0.43 -7.33
C THR A 476 -5.44 0.71 -8.12
N ALA A 477 -5.77 0.87 -9.40
CA ALA A 477 -5.33 1.98 -10.22
C ALA A 477 -6.37 2.32 -11.30
N HIS A 478 -6.34 3.57 -11.75
CA HIS A 478 -7.12 3.99 -12.91
C HIS A 478 -6.49 3.42 -14.19
N PRO A 479 -7.26 2.97 -15.20
CA PRO A 479 -6.71 2.41 -16.45
C PRO A 479 -5.75 3.35 -17.18
N ALA A 480 -5.99 4.66 -17.10
CA ALA A 480 -5.12 5.67 -17.70
C ALA A 480 -3.66 5.68 -17.19
N LYS A 481 -3.37 5.03 -16.05
CA LYS A 481 -2.01 4.89 -15.54
C LYS A 481 -1.17 3.86 -16.29
N PHE A 482 -1.82 2.93 -16.99
CA PHE A 482 -1.21 1.78 -17.66
C PHE A 482 -1.73 1.67 -19.10
N SER A 483 -1.55 2.75 -19.86
CA SER A 483 -2.13 2.91 -21.20
C SER A 483 -1.79 1.74 -22.13
N HIS A 484 -0.53 1.31 -22.15
CA HIS A 484 -0.08 0.30 -23.09
C HIS A 484 -0.73 -1.07 -22.86
N ALA A 485 -0.94 -1.48 -21.59
CA ALA A 485 -1.63 -2.73 -21.29
C ALA A 485 -3.11 -2.69 -21.73
N VAL A 486 -3.76 -1.53 -21.55
CA VAL A 486 -5.16 -1.32 -21.98
C VAL A 486 -5.27 -1.31 -23.51
N GLU A 487 -4.40 -0.55 -24.19
CA GLU A 487 -4.35 -0.49 -25.65
C GLU A 487 -4.04 -1.86 -26.26
N MET A 488 -3.13 -2.64 -25.66
CA MET A 488 -2.84 -4.00 -26.09
C MET A 488 -4.04 -4.92 -25.95
N ALA A 489 -4.77 -4.84 -24.83
CA ALA A 489 -5.94 -5.69 -24.58
C ALA A 489 -7.11 -5.39 -25.54
N LEU A 490 -7.25 -4.12 -25.94
CA LEU A 490 -8.38 -3.61 -26.72
C LEU A 490 -8.02 -3.26 -28.17
N VAL A 491 -6.87 -3.73 -28.67
CA VAL A 491 -6.36 -3.40 -30.01
C VAL A 491 -7.32 -3.76 -31.15
N ASP A 492 -8.13 -4.81 -30.97
CA ASP A 492 -9.11 -5.30 -31.95
C ASP A 492 -10.50 -4.65 -31.80
N GLU A 493 -10.73 -3.84 -30.75
CA GLU A 493 -12.00 -3.19 -30.45
C GLU A 493 -12.11 -1.87 -31.24
N LYS A 494 -12.85 -1.90 -32.35
CA LYS A 494 -12.92 -0.77 -33.31
C LYS A 494 -13.45 0.54 -32.73
N GLU A 495 -14.30 0.46 -31.71
CA GLU A 495 -14.92 1.61 -31.07
C GLU A 495 -14.06 2.17 -29.92
N PHE A 496 -13.00 1.46 -29.53
CA PHE A 496 -12.12 1.88 -28.44
C PHE A 496 -11.14 2.98 -28.90
N GLN A 497 -11.08 4.06 -28.13
CA GLN A 497 -10.05 5.09 -28.27
C GLN A 497 -9.49 5.44 -26.88
N PHE A 498 -8.19 5.27 -26.68
CA PHE A 498 -7.57 5.47 -25.37
C PHE A 498 -7.76 6.90 -24.82
N LYS A 499 -7.88 7.91 -25.70
CA LYS A 499 -8.17 9.29 -25.30
C LYS A 499 -9.47 9.42 -24.47
N ASP A 500 -10.43 8.51 -24.66
CA ASP A 500 -11.71 8.53 -23.95
C ASP A 500 -11.56 7.94 -22.52
N VAL A 501 -10.42 7.29 -22.24
CA VAL A 501 -10.02 6.81 -20.91
C VAL A 501 -9.28 7.89 -20.13
N LEU A 502 -8.67 8.88 -20.78
CA LEU A 502 -7.82 9.87 -20.12
C LEU A 502 -8.66 10.80 -19.20
N PRO A 503 -8.36 10.84 -17.89
CA PRO A 503 -8.95 11.81 -16.99
C PRO A 503 -8.63 13.24 -17.41
N SER A 504 -9.52 14.17 -17.09
CA SER A 504 -9.33 15.59 -17.41
C SER A 504 -8.04 16.17 -16.82
N GLU A 505 -7.61 15.66 -15.67
CA GLU A 505 -6.42 16.07 -14.93
C GLU A 505 -5.11 15.60 -15.58
N PHE A 506 -5.17 14.63 -16.50
CA PHE A 506 -4.00 14.17 -17.26
C PHE A 506 -3.82 14.99 -18.55
N VAL A 507 -4.86 15.67 -19.01
CA VAL A 507 -4.79 16.50 -20.23
C VAL A 507 -3.85 17.68 -20.01
N GLY A 508 -2.74 17.71 -20.76
CA GLY A 508 -1.71 18.75 -20.65
C GLY A 508 -0.81 18.63 -19.42
N LEU A 509 -0.93 17.56 -18.63
CA LEU A 509 -0.10 17.33 -17.44
C LEU A 509 1.39 17.27 -17.83
N GLU A 510 1.71 16.62 -18.95
CA GLU A 510 3.08 16.45 -19.43
C GLU A 510 3.74 17.76 -19.90
N ASP A 511 2.93 18.78 -20.22
CA ASP A 511 3.34 20.10 -20.69
C ASP A 511 3.60 21.10 -19.55
N LEU A 512 3.24 20.75 -18.32
CA LEU A 512 3.44 21.63 -17.15
C LEU A 512 4.94 21.78 -16.83
N PRO A 513 5.35 22.90 -16.21
CA PRO A 513 6.72 23.08 -15.73
C PRO A 513 7.14 21.95 -14.79
N ARG A 514 8.30 21.36 -15.08
CA ARG A 514 8.87 20.26 -14.29
C ARG A 514 9.97 20.76 -13.36
N ARG A 515 10.04 20.21 -12.15
CA ARG A 515 11.13 20.37 -11.19
C ARG A 515 11.72 18.99 -10.87
N LEU A 516 12.94 18.76 -11.33
CA LEU A 516 13.71 17.55 -11.04
C LEU A 516 15.21 17.86 -10.99
N ILE A 517 15.96 17.01 -10.30
CA ILE A 517 17.42 17.05 -10.19
C ILE A 517 17.97 15.79 -10.84
N HIS A 518 18.85 15.95 -11.82
CA HIS A 518 19.56 14.83 -12.42
C HIS A 518 20.67 14.34 -11.50
N VAL A 519 20.64 13.06 -11.18
CA VAL A 519 21.60 12.38 -10.31
C VAL A 519 22.46 11.46 -11.16
N LYS A 520 23.77 11.69 -11.12
CA LYS A 520 24.74 10.79 -11.75
C LYS A 520 25.07 9.62 -10.82
N LYS A 521 24.85 8.39 -11.27
CA LYS A 521 25.24 7.14 -10.61
C LYS A 521 26.72 7.15 -10.27
N SER A 522 27.56 7.70 -11.15
CA SER A 522 29.00 7.85 -10.92
C SER A 522 29.36 8.73 -9.71
N GLY A 523 28.42 9.57 -9.24
CA GLY A 523 28.59 10.37 -8.03
C GLY A 523 28.48 9.57 -6.73
N GLY A 524 27.98 8.33 -6.79
CA GLY A 524 27.85 7.45 -5.64
C GLY A 524 26.99 8.03 -4.51
N LEU A 525 27.08 7.41 -3.33
CA LEU A 525 26.34 7.82 -2.14
C LEU A 525 26.66 9.26 -1.72
N ASP A 526 27.92 9.69 -1.84
CA ASP A 526 28.35 11.02 -1.43
C ASP A 526 27.70 12.13 -2.28
N GLY A 527 27.58 11.90 -3.59
CA GLY A 527 26.88 12.82 -4.49
C GLY A 527 25.41 12.98 -4.11
N VAL A 528 24.72 11.86 -3.89
CA VAL A 528 23.30 11.86 -3.49
C VAL A 528 23.11 12.52 -2.13
N ARG A 529 23.94 12.17 -1.15
CA ARG A 529 23.91 12.73 0.21
C ARG A 529 24.07 14.24 0.19
N LYS A 530 25.05 14.73 -0.58
CA LYS A 530 25.30 16.18 -0.70
C LYS A 530 24.08 16.89 -1.28
N LEU A 531 23.46 16.36 -2.33
CA LEU A 531 22.26 16.96 -2.93
C LEU A 531 21.10 17.06 -1.94
N ILE A 532 20.86 16.00 -1.15
CA ILE A 532 19.82 16.00 -0.11
C ILE A 532 20.11 17.08 0.93
N ILE A 533 21.33 17.12 1.47
CA ILE A 533 21.72 18.11 2.49
C ILE A 533 21.56 19.54 1.95
N ASP A 534 22.05 19.80 0.73
CA ASP A 534 22.03 21.14 0.12
C ASP A 534 20.58 21.65 -0.07
N GLU A 535 19.67 20.79 -0.52
CA GLU A 535 18.26 21.16 -0.70
C GLU A 535 17.51 21.33 0.64
N VAL A 536 17.71 20.44 1.62
CA VAL A 536 17.12 20.61 2.96
C VAL A 536 17.61 21.90 3.61
N GLU A 537 18.92 22.21 3.52
CA GLU A 537 19.44 23.47 4.03
C GLU A 537 18.86 24.71 3.35
N LYS A 538 18.57 24.62 2.05
CA LYS A 538 17.97 25.69 1.28
C LYS A 538 16.52 25.95 1.71
N GLU A 539 15.73 24.90 1.92
CA GLU A 539 14.37 24.99 2.49
C GLU A 539 14.36 25.62 3.88
N LEU A 540 15.27 25.17 4.77
CA LEU A 540 15.34 25.71 6.13
C LEU A 540 15.77 27.19 6.14
N LYS A 541 16.52 27.65 5.14
CA LYS A 541 16.89 29.07 4.96
C LYS A 541 15.77 29.89 4.33
N SER A 542 14.95 29.34 3.43
CA SER A 542 13.80 30.04 2.84
C SER A 542 12.68 30.22 3.88
N GLY A 543 12.34 29.17 4.62
CA GLY A 543 11.31 29.19 5.66
C GLY A 543 11.64 30.07 6.88
N ALA A 544 12.91 30.39 7.12
CA ALA A 544 13.32 31.32 8.17
C ALA A 544 13.09 32.81 7.81
N ARG A 545 12.74 33.12 6.57
CA ARG A 545 12.51 34.50 6.06
C ARG A 545 11.03 34.83 5.85
N SER A 546 10.15 33.84 5.92
CA SER A 546 8.68 33.96 5.90
C SER A 546 8.13 33.92 7.31
#